data_AF-A0A372JGK7-F1
#
_entry.id   AF-A0A372JGK7-F1
#
_cell.length_a   1.000
_cell.length_b   1.000
_cell.length_c   1.000
_cell.angle_alpha   90.00
_cell.angle_beta   90.00
_cell.angle_gamma   90.00
#
_symmetry.space_group_name_H-M   'P 1'
#
loop_
_entity.id
_entity.type
_entity.pdbx_description
1 polymer ?
#
loop_
_entity_poly.entity_id
_entity_poly.type
_entity_poly.pdbx_seq_one_letter_code
_entity_poly.pdbx_strand_id
1 'polypeptide(L)' 'MAGLGTTEILILLLVVVLIFGSAKLPQLARSLGKSARILKAETKGLMEEDDDKPQPAAAQPPAAPADDARERAA' A
#
# COMPACT_ATOMS: atom_id res chain seq x y z
N MET A 1 0.31 8.71 -33.60
CA MET A 1 -0.19 7.65 -32.70
C MET A 1 -0.59 8.30 -31.40
N ALA A 2 -1.90 8.35 -31.11
CA ALA A 2 -2.45 9.05 -29.96
C ALA A 2 -2.11 8.27 -28.68
N GLY A 3 -1.03 8.66 -28.02
CA GLY A 3 -0.75 8.21 -26.66
C GLY A 3 -1.81 8.80 -25.73
N LEU A 4 -2.32 8.00 -24.80
CA LEU A 4 -3.18 8.48 -23.73
C LEU A 4 -2.41 9.60 -23.01
N GLY A 5 -2.90 10.84 -23.15
CA GLY A 5 -2.30 11.97 -22.50
C GLY A 5 -2.57 11.93 -20.99
N THR A 6 -1.78 12.68 -20.25
CA THR A 6 -1.98 12.87 -18.80
C THR A 6 -3.43 13.30 -18.49
N THR A 7 -4.04 14.09 -19.38
CA THR A 7 -5.43 14.55 -19.28
C THR A 7 -6.43 13.40 -19.36
N GLU A 8 -6.30 12.49 -20.33
CA GLU A 8 -7.19 11.34 -20.45
C GLU A 8 -7.11 10.42 -19.22
N ILE A 9 -5.90 10.21 -18.69
CA ILE A 9 -5.70 9.42 -17.47
C ILE A 9 -6.40 10.09 -16.27
N LEU A 10 -6.30 11.40 -16.13
CA LEU A 10 -6.97 12.14 -15.06
C LEU A 10 -8.49 12.04 -15.16
N ILE A 11 -9.06 12.15 -16.36
CA ILE A 11 -10.50 12.00 -16.59
C ILE A 11 -10.95 10.58 -16.26
N LEU A 12 -10.20 9.56 -16.68
CA LEU A 12 -10.50 8.16 -16.36
C LEU A 12 -10.47 7.92 -14.84
N LEU A 13 -9.44 8.43 -14.16
CA LEU A 13 -9.30 8.34 -12.71
C LEU A 13 -10.50 9.00 -12.02
N LEU A 14 -10.93 10.18 -12.49
CA LEU A 14 -12.10 10.88 -11.96
C LEU A 14 -13.36 10.02 -12.10
N VAL A 15 -13.61 9.40 -13.25
CA VAL A 15 -14.77 8.51 -13.46
C VAL A 15 -14.71 7.30 -12.52
N VAL A 16 -13.55 6.68 -12.34
CA VAL A 16 -13.38 5.55 -11.41
C VAL A 16 -13.65 6.00 -9.97
N VAL A 17 -13.18 7.19 -9.55
CA VAL A 17 -13.46 7.74 -8.22
C VAL A 17 -14.95 8.02 -8.04
N LEU A 18 -15.67 8.47 -9.06
CA LEU A 18 -17.12 8.69 -8.97
C LEU A 18 -17.89 7.38 -8.77
N ILE A 19 -17.46 6.29 -9.42
CA ILE A 19 -18.13 4.98 -9.31
C ILE A 19 -17.79 4.27 -7.99
N PHE A 20 -16.51 4.22 -7.62
CA PHE A 20 -16.04 3.48 -6.44
C PHE A 20 -16.02 4.33 -5.16
N GLY A 21 -15.93 5.65 -5.29
CA GLY A 21 -15.78 6.59 -4.17
C GLY A 21 -14.32 6.81 -3.76
N SER A 22 -14.03 7.99 -3.21
CA SER A 22 -12.70 8.42 -2.76
C SER A 22 -12.13 7.56 -1.62
N ALA A 23 -12.98 6.89 -0.83
CA ALA A 23 -12.55 6.04 0.27
C ALA A 23 -12.21 4.59 -0.16
N LYS A 24 -12.87 4.06 -1.20
CA LYS A 24 -12.72 2.63 -1.58
C LYS A 24 -11.48 2.37 -2.42
N LEU A 25 -11.12 3.27 -3.32
CA LEU A 25 -9.89 3.16 -4.12
C LEU A 25 -8.61 3.05 -3.25
N PRO A 26 -8.34 3.95 -2.30
CA PRO A 26 -7.16 3.84 -1.45
C PRO A 26 -7.24 2.63 -0.50
N GLN A 27 -8.45 2.24 -0.07
CA GLN A 27 -8.62 1.05 0.76
C GLN A 27 -8.23 -0.23 0.00
N LEU A 28 -8.70 -0.38 -1.24
CA LEU A 28 -8.35 -1.50 -2.13
C LEU A 28 -6.86 -1.50 -2.48
N ALA A 29 -6.29 -0.33 -2.81
CA ALA A 29 -4.87 -0.20 -3.08
C ALA A 29 -4.00 -0.57 -1.87
N ARG A 30 -4.41 -0.18 -0.65
CA ARG A 30 -3.70 -0.53 0.59
C ARG A 30 -3.77 -2.03 0.88
N SER A 31 -4.93 -2.67 0.72
CA SER A 31 -5.06 -4.12 0.95
C SER A 31 -4.29 -4.93 -0.10
N LEU A 32 -4.42 -4.57 -1.38
CA LEU A 32 -3.68 -5.19 -2.48
C LEU A 32 -2.18 -4.98 -2.33
N GLY A 33 -1.74 -3.78 -1.93
CA GLY A 33 -0.35 -3.46 -1.68
C GLY A 33 0.25 -4.25 -0.52
N LYS A 34 -0.53 -4.49 0.55
CA LYS A 34 -0.08 -5.33 1.68
C LYS A 34 0.13 -6.78 1.23
N SER A 35 -0.80 -7.36 0.49
CA SER A 35 -0.65 -8.70 -0.09
C SER A 35 0.50 -8.77 -1.09
N ALA A 36 0.58 -7.84 -2.03
CA ALA A 36 1.65 -7.78 -3.02
C ALA A 36 3.04 -7.61 -2.38
N ARG A 37 3.15 -6.88 -1.26
CA ARG A 37 4.40 -6.73 -0.51
C ARG A 37 4.84 -8.04 0.14
N ILE A 38 3.90 -8.79 0.71
CA ILE A 38 4.18 -10.11 1.31
C ILE A 38 4.62 -11.08 0.21
N LEU A 39 3.85 -11.17 -0.89
CA LEU A 39 4.19 -12.00 -2.03
C LEU A 39 5.56 -11.62 -2.62
N LYS A 40 5.85 -10.31 -2.76
CA LYS A 40 7.15 -9.83 -3.24
C LYS A 40 8.28 -10.19 -2.27
N ALA A 41 8.07 -10.14 -0.95
CA ALA A 41 9.08 -10.48 0.03
C ALA A 41 9.41 -11.98 0.02
N GLU A 42 8.39 -12.84 -0.05
CA GLU A 42 8.60 -14.29 -0.15
C GLU A 42 9.23 -14.68 -1.49
N THR A 43 8.73 -14.09 -2.58
CA THR A 43 9.31 -14.29 -3.92
C THR A 43 10.76 -13.81 -3.95
N LYS A 44 11.07 -12.63 -3.39
CA LYS A 44 12.44 -12.10 -3.34
C LYS A 44 13.36 -13.02 -2.52
N GLY A 45 12.88 -13.65 -1.45
CA GLY A 45 13.65 -14.65 -0.70
C GLY A 45 14.05 -15.87 -1.53
N LEU A 46 13.15 -16.35 -2.41
CA LEU A 46 13.45 -17.43 -3.37
C LEU A 46 14.43 -17.00 -4.47
N MET A 47 14.42 -15.72 -4.85
CA MET A 47 15.37 -15.16 -5.82
C MET A 47 16.72 -14.75 -5.20
N GLU A 48 16.77 -14.43 -3.90
CA GLU A 48 17.97 -14.02 -3.16
C GLU A 48 18.81 -15.21 -2.67
N GLU A 49 18.33 -16.46 -2.78
CA GLU A 49 19.17 -17.66 -2.57
C GLU A 49 20.35 -17.75 -3.57
N ASP A 50 20.41 -16.88 -4.59
CA ASP A 50 21.52 -16.75 -5.55
C ASP A 50 22.41 -15.49 -5.33
N ASP A 51 22.02 -14.51 -4.51
CA ASP A 51 22.75 -13.24 -4.35
C ASP A 51 22.65 -12.67 -2.92
N ASP A 52 23.75 -12.79 -2.18
CA ASP A 52 23.90 -12.44 -0.76
C ASP A 52 23.81 -10.91 -0.54
N LYS A 53 22.67 -10.42 -0.03
CA LYS A 53 22.56 -9.03 0.47
C LYS A 53 21.43 -8.81 1.50
N PRO A 54 21.70 -8.15 2.65
CA PRO A 54 20.66 -7.83 3.62
C PRO A 54 19.95 -6.52 3.25
N GLN A 55 18.61 -6.50 3.19
CA GLN A 55 17.86 -5.25 3.09
C GLN A 55 16.64 -5.22 4.05
N PRO A 56 16.38 -4.06 4.72
CA PRO A 56 15.86 -4.02 6.06
C PRO A 56 14.34 -4.19 6.16
N ALA A 57 13.96 -4.73 7.32
CA ALA A 57 12.59 -4.85 7.76
C ALA A 57 11.86 -3.50 7.73
N ALA A 58 10.67 -3.56 7.14
CA ALA A 58 9.48 -2.85 7.59
C ALA A 58 9.58 -1.31 7.69
N ALA A 59 9.17 -0.62 6.61
CA ALA A 59 8.28 0.53 6.76
C ALA A 59 7.03 0.11 7.56
N GLN A 60 7.12 0.30 8.88
CA GLN A 60 6.01 0.36 9.82
C GLN A 60 5.34 1.73 9.64
N PRO A 61 4.04 1.83 9.32
CA PRO A 61 3.28 3.00 9.72
C PRO A 61 3.34 3.10 11.25
N PRO A 62 3.49 4.31 11.84
CA PRO A 62 3.68 4.48 13.27
C PRO A 62 2.58 3.76 14.04
N ALA A 63 2.99 3.03 15.08
CA ALA A 63 2.11 2.77 16.20
C ALA A 63 1.42 4.09 16.57
N ALA A 64 0.10 4.09 16.66
CA ALA A 64 -0.60 5.01 17.53
C ALA A 64 -0.73 4.30 18.89
N PRO A 65 0.19 4.50 19.85
CA PRO A 65 -0.06 4.18 21.23
C PRO A 65 -0.65 5.44 21.88
N ALA A 66 -1.96 5.58 21.84
CA ALA A 66 -2.63 6.63 22.60
C ALA A 66 -4.07 6.23 22.87
N ASP A 67 -4.31 5.25 23.75
CA ASP A 67 -5.47 5.31 24.66
C ASP A 67 -5.46 4.29 25.82
N ASP A 68 -4.33 3.67 26.19
CA ASP A 68 -4.26 2.83 27.41
C ASP A 68 -3.87 3.58 28.70
N ALA A 69 -3.61 4.90 28.62
CA ALA A 69 -3.17 5.69 29.77
C ALA A 69 -4.33 6.27 30.62
N ARG A 70 -5.59 6.12 30.20
CA ARG A 70 -6.73 6.77 30.88
C ARG A 70 -7.50 5.86 31.85
N GLU A 71 -7.28 4.54 31.82
CA GLU A 71 -8.09 3.60 32.61
C GLU A 71 -7.47 3.19 33.95
N ARG A 72 -6.21 3.54 34.23
CA ARG A 72 -5.55 3.23 35.53
C ARG A 72 -5.66 4.31 36.60
N ALA A 73 -6.56 5.28 36.42
CA ALA A 73 -6.77 6.38 37.35
C ALA A 73 -8.24 6.52 37.82
N ALA A 74 -8.96 5.40 37.91
CA ALA A 74 -10.27 5.32 38.56
C ALA A 74 -10.25 4.26 39.68
#